data_AF-A0AAE2YFH2-F1
#
_entry.id   AF-A0AAE2YFH2-F1
#
_cell.length_a   1.000
_cell.length_b   1.000
_cell.length_c   1.000
_cell.angle_alpha   90.00
_cell.angle_beta   90.00
_cell.angle_gamma   90.00
#
_symmetry.space_group_name_H-M   'P 1'
#
loop_
_entity.id
_entity.type
_entity.pdbx_description
1 polymer ?
#
loop_
_entity_poly.entity_id
_entity_poly.type
_entity_poly.pdbx_seq_one_letter_code
_entity_poly.pdbx_strand_id
1 'polypeptide(L)'
;MPGLELRRRVDAIIEAADSFRVRAFFTGEKEIVDAGKFSKEEYERYLDYLLEDEFKRRFILGIIKESEGLTIEEIVHRAGVPRLEVIRHVDLLRYEKLVEFNYDGLIVSKKEETRSIPYEKVRFIVEEGLCTGCGGCIAACPVCAIAFVDEKPIIDESKCVGCGVCNIHCPRTFFPISLFRESVKGDPVDVETEGLSFFRQAYTAQTAKEKVKQVCQDGGVVTSILAYLFEKEMIDCAVGVRKADESWRTQA
;
A
#
# COMPACT_ATOMS: atom_id res chain seq x y z
N MET A 1 10.23 30.75 11.51
CA MET A 1 9.50 32.01 11.27
C MET A 1 8.12 31.68 10.73
N PRO A 2 7.02 32.25 11.25
CA PRO A 2 5.65 31.89 10.88
C PRO A 2 5.34 31.95 9.37
N GLY A 3 5.96 32.89 8.64
CA GLY A 3 5.78 33.01 7.18
C GLY A 3 6.39 31.86 6.38
N LEU A 4 7.45 31.21 6.88
CA LEU A 4 8.07 30.06 6.21
C LEU A 4 7.18 28.81 6.31
N GLU A 5 6.53 28.61 7.46
CA GLU A 5 5.61 27.49 7.67
C GLU A 5 4.36 27.60 6.78
N LEU A 6 3.75 28.79 6.69
CA LEU A 6 2.60 29.02 5.83
C LEU A 6 2.94 28.77 4.36
N ARG A 7 4.09 29.27 3.90
CA ARG A 7 4.56 29.04 2.53
C ARG A 7 4.71 27.55 2.25
N ARG A 8 5.36 26.80 3.15
CA ARG A 8 5.54 25.35 3.00
C ARG A 8 4.21 24.61 2.89
N ARG A 9 3.21 25.01 3.67
CA ARG A 9 1.86 24.41 3.59
C ARG A 9 1.22 24.68 2.23
N VAL A 10 1.30 25.92 1.73
CA VAL A 10 0.76 26.29 0.41
C VAL A 10 1.46 25.50 -0.70
N ASP A 11 2.79 25.45 -0.68
CA ASP A 11 3.58 24.72 -1.67
C ASP A 11 3.24 23.22 -1.64
N ALA A 12 3.10 22.62 -0.45
CA ALA A 12 2.71 21.23 -0.29
C ALA A 12 1.30 20.92 -0.82
N ILE A 13 0.34 21.84 -0.66
CA ILE A 13 -1.02 21.69 -1.22
C ILE A 13 -0.97 21.70 -2.75
N ILE A 14 -0.20 22.63 -3.34
CA ILE A 14 -0.05 22.72 -4.80
C ILE A 14 0.59 21.43 -5.33
N GLU A 15 1.71 20.99 -4.73
CA GLU A 15 2.38 19.75 -5.13
C GLU A 15 1.49 18.50 -4.94
N ALA A 16 0.64 18.48 -3.92
CA ALA A 16 -0.30 17.39 -3.68
C ALA A 16 -1.39 17.34 -4.75
N ALA A 17 -1.97 18.49 -5.09
CA ALA A 17 -2.96 18.62 -6.15
C ALA A 17 -2.39 18.23 -7.53
N ASP A 18 -1.13 18.55 -7.79
CA ASP A 18 -0.42 18.19 -9.02
C ASP A 18 0.10 16.74 -9.06
N SER A 19 0.03 16.03 -7.92
CA SER A 19 0.47 14.65 -7.84
C SER A 19 -0.32 13.78 -8.82
N PHE A 20 0.36 12.80 -9.43
CA PHE A 20 -0.29 11.88 -10.36
C PHE A 20 -1.47 11.15 -9.71
N ARG A 21 -1.36 10.75 -8.44
CA ARG A 21 -2.42 10.02 -7.71
C ARG A 21 -3.70 10.85 -7.61
N VAL A 22 -3.58 12.10 -7.19
CA VAL A 22 -4.72 13.00 -7.07
C VAL A 22 -5.27 13.34 -8.44
N ARG A 23 -4.41 13.76 -9.39
CA ARG A 23 -4.87 14.14 -10.73
C ARG A 23 -5.55 13.00 -11.45
N ALA A 24 -4.97 11.80 -11.46
CA ALA A 24 -5.54 10.67 -12.19
C ALA A 24 -6.88 10.21 -11.59
N PHE A 25 -7.06 10.34 -10.28
CA PHE A 25 -8.34 10.06 -9.64
C PHE A 25 -9.37 11.16 -9.94
N PHE A 26 -8.99 12.43 -9.78
CA PHE A 26 -9.82 13.59 -10.06
C PHE A 26 -10.29 13.66 -11.53
N THR A 27 -9.37 13.47 -12.49
CA THR A 27 -9.70 13.49 -13.91
C THR A 27 -10.55 12.31 -14.35
N GLY A 28 -10.54 11.21 -13.59
CA GLY A 28 -11.33 10.01 -13.84
C GLY A 28 -12.64 9.94 -13.07
N GLU A 29 -13.09 11.05 -12.45
CA GLU A 29 -14.28 11.10 -11.60
C GLU A 29 -15.48 10.42 -12.26
N LYS A 30 -15.78 10.84 -13.50
CA LYS A 30 -16.94 10.37 -14.23
C LYS A 30 -16.90 8.86 -14.41
N GLU A 31 -15.82 8.34 -14.96
CA GLU A 31 -15.65 6.91 -15.22
C GLU A 31 -15.67 6.09 -13.92
N ILE A 32 -15.08 6.61 -12.83
CA ILE A 32 -15.04 5.94 -11.53
C ILE A 32 -16.44 5.85 -10.90
N VAL A 33 -17.20 6.95 -10.92
CA VAL A 33 -18.56 6.98 -10.38
C VAL A 33 -19.51 6.17 -11.26
N ASP A 34 -19.42 6.32 -12.59
CA ASP A 34 -20.25 5.58 -13.56
C ASP A 34 -19.99 4.06 -13.51
N ALA A 35 -18.81 3.62 -13.08
CA ALA A 35 -18.50 2.20 -12.88
C ALA A 35 -19.32 1.56 -11.74
N GLY A 36 -19.97 2.34 -10.88
CA GLY A 36 -20.91 1.88 -9.87
C GLY A 36 -20.27 1.13 -8.69
N LYS A 37 -18.94 1.21 -8.54
CA LYS A 37 -18.23 0.58 -7.44
C LYS A 37 -18.30 1.40 -6.14
N PHE A 38 -18.42 2.71 -6.28
CA PHE A 38 -18.52 3.66 -5.18
C PHE A 38 -19.75 4.56 -5.42
N SER A 39 -20.40 4.99 -4.35
CA SER A 39 -21.29 6.15 -4.42
C SER A 39 -20.47 7.42 -4.70
N LYS A 40 -21.13 8.50 -5.12
CA LYS A 40 -20.45 9.79 -5.30
C LYS A 40 -19.82 10.28 -3.99
N GLU A 41 -20.52 10.10 -2.87
CA GLU A 41 -20.03 10.48 -1.54
C GLU A 41 -18.87 9.60 -1.06
N GLU A 42 -18.82 8.33 -1.46
CA GLU A 42 -17.66 7.46 -1.22
C GLU A 42 -16.45 7.89 -2.06
N TYR A 43 -16.67 8.24 -3.32
CA TYR A 43 -15.64 8.77 -4.21
C TYR A 43 -15.05 10.08 -3.66
N GLU A 44 -15.89 11.05 -3.29
CA GLU A 44 -15.45 12.35 -2.75
C GLU A 44 -14.64 12.17 -1.47
N ARG A 45 -15.10 11.34 -0.52
CA ARG A 45 -14.34 11.03 0.70
C ARG A 45 -12.98 10.39 0.41
N TYR A 46 -12.90 9.54 -0.59
CA TYR A 46 -11.63 8.91 -0.96
C TYR A 46 -10.68 9.93 -1.62
N LEU A 47 -11.20 10.82 -2.46
CA LEU A 47 -10.42 11.90 -3.06
C LEU A 47 -9.87 12.86 -1.99
N ASP A 48 -10.69 13.24 -1.00
CA ASP A 48 -10.26 14.05 0.13
C ASP A 48 -9.14 13.36 0.92
N TYR A 49 -9.30 12.06 1.21
CA TYR A 49 -8.24 11.27 1.85
C TYR A 49 -6.95 11.24 1.03
N LEU A 50 -7.03 11.06 -0.28
CA LEU A 50 -5.86 11.09 -1.17
C LEU A 50 -5.16 12.45 -1.15
N LEU A 51 -5.92 13.54 -1.19
CA LEU A 51 -5.40 14.90 -1.11
C LEU A 51 -4.69 15.14 0.21
N GLU A 52 -5.27 14.75 1.33
CA GLU A 52 -4.66 14.86 2.66
C GLU A 52 -3.39 14.00 2.79
N ASP A 53 -3.40 12.78 2.27
CA ASP A 53 -2.26 11.86 2.24
C ASP A 53 -1.08 12.44 1.45
N GLU A 54 -1.36 12.98 0.25
CA GLU A 54 -0.35 13.63 -0.58
C GLU A 54 0.15 14.93 0.03
N PHE A 55 -0.75 15.74 0.61
CA PHE A 55 -0.37 16.95 1.32
C PHE A 55 0.65 16.66 2.42
N LYS A 56 0.36 15.69 3.30
CA LYS A 56 1.29 15.29 4.38
C LYS A 56 2.64 14.84 3.80
N ARG A 57 2.61 14.06 2.72
CA ARG A 57 3.83 13.57 2.06
C ARG A 57 4.69 14.71 1.49
N ARG A 58 4.08 15.65 0.76
CA ARG A 58 4.77 16.81 0.17
C ARG A 58 5.24 17.78 1.25
N PHE A 59 4.45 17.96 2.31
CA PHE A 59 4.83 18.77 3.46
C PHE A 59 6.07 18.22 4.18
N ILE A 60 6.11 16.90 4.43
CA ILE A 60 7.28 16.22 4.99
C ILE A 60 8.49 16.38 4.06
N LEU A 61 8.33 16.20 2.75
CA LEU A 61 9.40 16.41 1.78
C LEU A 61 9.94 17.86 1.83
N GLY A 62 9.07 18.86 1.93
CA GLY A 62 9.46 20.26 2.10
C GLY A 62 10.30 20.49 3.35
N ILE A 63 9.93 19.88 4.48
CA ILE A 63 10.71 19.93 5.74
C ILE A 63 12.11 19.34 5.54
N ILE A 64 12.21 18.20 4.83
CA ILE A 64 13.50 17.53 4.58
C ILE A 64 14.37 18.36 3.63
N LYS A 65 13.80 18.97 2.58
CA LYS A 65 14.53 19.81 1.61
C LYS A 65 15.16 21.06 2.22
N GLU A 66 14.60 21.58 3.31
CA GLU A 66 15.12 22.75 4.02
C GLU A 66 16.25 22.43 5.01
N SER A 67 16.71 21.17 5.06
CA SER A 67 17.74 20.70 5.99
C SER A 67 18.81 19.89 5.27
N GLU A 68 20.03 19.89 5.79
CA GLU A 68 21.11 19.01 5.32
C GLU A 68 20.89 17.54 5.72
N GLY A 69 19.99 17.28 6.68
CA GLY A 69 19.56 15.95 7.09
C GLY A 69 18.74 15.98 8.36
N LEU A 70 17.75 15.10 8.47
CA LEU A 70 16.86 15.01 9.63
C LEU A 70 16.67 13.57 10.09
N THR A 71 16.57 13.38 11.40
CA THR A 71 16.07 12.14 11.99
C THR A 71 14.55 12.05 11.87
N ILE A 72 13.98 10.84 11.99
CA ILE A 72 12.52 10.63 12.04
C ILE A 72 11.89 11.48 13.15
N GLU A 73 12.50 11.57 14.33
CA GLU A 73 11.96 12.33 15.46
C GLU A 73 11.89 13.84 15.17
N GLU A 74 12.90 14.39 14.52
CA GLU A 74 12.88 15.79 14.10
C GLU A 74 11.79 16.05 13.06
N ILE A 75 11.57 15.11 12.14
CA ILE A 75 10.48 15.22 11.16
C ILE A 75 9.12 15.14 11.86
N VAL A 76 8.92 14.19 12.79
CA VAL A 76 7.69 14.08 13.61
C VAL A 76 7.38 15.39 14.32
N HIS A 77 8.36 15.94 15.03
CA HIS A 77 8.20 17.19 15.76
C HIS A 77 7.90 18.37 14.83
N ARG A 78 8.61 18.50 13.71
CA ARG A 78 8.42 19.62 12.76
C ARG A 78 7.13 19.50 11.94
N ALA A 79 6.72 18.28 11.60
CA ALA A 79 5.54 18.03 10.79
C ALA A 79 4.25 18.02 11.62
N GLY A 80 4.34 17.68 12.91
CA GLY A 80 3.15 17.43 13.74
C GLY A 80 2.38 16.20 13.30
N VAL A 81 3.06 15.23 12.67
CA VAL A 81 2.48 14.00 12.10
C VAL A 81 2.94 12.80 12.95
N PRO A 82 2.06 11.82 13.25
CA PRO A 82 2.44 10.64 14.02
C PRO A 82 3.65 9.89 13.44
N ARG A 83 4.49 9.32 14.32
CA ARG A 83 5.74 8.64 13.94
C ARG A 83 5.56 7.58 12.84
N LEU A 84 4.54 6.73 12.95
CA LEU A 84 4.25 5.71 11.94
C LEU A 84 3.84 6.31 10.58
N GLU A 85 3.08 7.41 10.59
CA GLU A 85 2.74 8.12 9.36
C GLU A 85 3.98 8.76 8.72
N VAL A 86 4.87 9.34 9.52
CA VAL A 86 6.16 9.87 9.04
C VAL A 86 7.00 8.77 8.41
N ILE A 87 7.20 7.63 9.09
CA ILE A 87 7.96 6.50 8.56
C ILE A 87 7.38 6.04 7.22
N ARG A 88 6.05 5.90 7.12
CA ARG A 88 5.36 5.51 5.88
C ARG A 88 5.64 6.50 4.75
N HIS A 89 5.52 7.80 5.02
CA HIS A 89 5.76 8.83 4.01
C HIS A 89 7.22 8.89 3.60
N VAL A 90 8.16 8.72 4.53
CA VAL A 90 9.60 8.67 4.22
C VAL A 90 9.93 7.46 3.37
N ASP A 91 9.39 6.27 3.67
CA ASP A 91 9.58 5.08 2.83
C ASP A 91 9.04 5.30 1.41
N LEU A 92 7.86 5.93 1.27
CA LEU A 92 7.29 6.30 -0.03
C LEU A 92 8.16 7.32 -0.77
N LEU A 93 8.63 8.36 -0.10
CA LEU A 93 9.54 9.36 -0.69
C LEU A 93 10.86 8.72 -1.13
N ARG A 94 11.37 7.72 -0.38
CA ARG A 94 12.55 6.95 -0.76
C ARG A 94 12.27 6.07 -1.97
N TYR A 95 11.11 5.43 -2.03
CA TYR A 95 10.66 4.66 -3.19
C TYR A 95 10.55 5.53 -4.45
N GLU A 96 10.03 6.77 -4.29
CA GLU A 96 10.01 7.80 -5.32
C GLU A 96 11.40 8.41 -5.63
N LYS A 97 12.46 7.97 -4.93
CA LYS A 97 13.85 8.45 -5.05
C LYS A 97 14.01 9.94 -4.73
N LEU A 98 13.14 10.51 -3.90
CA LEU A 98 13.18 11.91 -3.47
C LEU A 98 14.01 12.11 -2.19
N VAL A 99 14.18 11.06 -1.41
CA VAL A 99 15.01 11.05 -0.20
C VAL A 99 15.88 9.80 -0.13
N GLU A 100 16.95 9.86 0.64
CA GLU A 100 17.77 8.70 1.02
C GLU A 100 18.13 8.73 2.50
N PHE A 101 18.54 7.58 3.01
CA PHE A 101 19.09 7.43 4.36
C PHE A 101 20.60 7.33 4.28
N ASN A 102 21.31 8.02 5.17
CA ASN A 102 22.74 7.79 5.37
C ASN A 102 22.99 6.79 6.51
N TYR A 103 24.27 6.43 6.72
CA TYR A 103 24.71 5.46 7.73
C TYR A 103 24.32 5.83 9.16
N ASP A 104 24.09 7.12 9.44
CA ASP A 104 23.72 7.64 10.76
C ASP A 104 22.20 7.66 10.98
N GLY A 105 21.42 7.15 10.03
CA GLY A 105 19.96 7.18 10.08
C GLY A 105 19.35 8.55 9.77
N LEU A 106 20.14 9.49 9.25
CA LEU A 106 19.64 10.78 8.77
C LEU A 106 19.00 10.63 7.40
N ILE A 107 17.84 11.27 7.24
CA ILE A 107 17.11 11.38 5.99
C ILE A 107 17.52 12.66 5.31
N VAL A 108 18.05 12.54 4.10
CA VAL A 108 18.49 13.67 3.27
C VAL A 108 17.68 13.71 1.99
N SER A 109 17.35 14.92 1.52
CA SER A 109 16.68 15.08 0.22
C SER A 109 17.67 14.87 -0.92
N LYS A 110 17.21 14.25 -2.02
CA LYS A 110 17.99 14.19 -3.25
C LYS A 110 17.83 15.48 -4.06
N LYS A 111 18.93 15.96 -4.66
CA LYS A 111 18.88 17.05 -5.64
C LYS A 111 18.14 16.56 -6.89
N GLU A 112 17.11 17.30 -7.26
CA GLU A 112 16.11 17.05 -8.32
C GLU A 112 16.50 16.02 -9.41
N GLU A 113 16.00 14.80 -9.25
CA GLU A 113 15.70 13.89 -10.37
C GLU A 113 14.22 13.54 -10.31
N THR A 114 13.37 14.47 -10.74
CA THR A 114 11.94 14.22 -10.94
C THR A 114 11.73 13.50 -12.27
N ARG A 115 11.78 12.16 -12.23
CA ARG A 115 10.81 11.41 -13.02
C ARG A 115 9.70 11.03 -12.06
N SER A 116 8.55 11.70 -12.20
CA SER A 116 7.29 11.11 -11.75
C SER A 116 7.28 9.70 -12.30
N ILE A 117 7.45 8.70 -11.43
CA ILE A 117 7.23 7.32 -11.83
C ILE A 117 5.73 7.29 -12.11
N PRO A 118 5.28 7.23 -13.38
CA PRO A 118 3.88 6.94 -13.61
C PRO A 118 3.69 5.57 -12.96
N TYR A 119 2.77 5.44 -12.00
CA TYR A 119 2.54 4.13 -11.39
C TYR A 119 2.15 3.18 -12.51
N GLU A 120 3.09 2.31 -12.88
CA GLU A 120 2.91 1.36 -13.98
C GLU A 120 1.68 0.50 -13.71
N LYS A 121 0.97 0.06 -14.75
CA LYS A 121 -0.15 -0.87 -14.52
C LYS A 121 0.36 -2.14 -13.87
N VAL A 122 -0.49 -2.84 -13.11
CA VAL A 122 -0.12 -4.13 -12.48
C VAL A 122 0.35 -5.19 -13.50
N ARG A 123 0.07 -4.98 -14.79
CA ARG A 123 0.60 -5.75 -15.92
C ARG A 123 2.11 -6.03 -15.81
N PHE A 124 2.92 -5.02 -15.48
CA PHE A 124 4.36 -5.18 -15.34
C PHE A 124 4.73 -6.26 -14.30
N ILE A 125 4.03 -6.30 -13.17
CA ILE A 125 4.24 -7.31 -12.11
C ILE A 125 3.91 -8.73 -12.60
N VAL A 126 2.94 -8.86 -13.51
CA VAL A 126 2.59 -10.14 -14.12
C VAL A 126 3.65 -10.58 -15.13
N GLU A 127 4.10 -9.66 -15.98
CA GLU A 127 5.11 -9.90 -17.02
C GLU A 127 6.47 -10.31 -16.42
N GLU A 128 6.85 -9.70 -15.29
CA GLU A 128 8.07 -10.05 -14.55
C GLU A 128 7.93 -11.33 -13.69
N GLY A 129 6.79 -12.02 -13.73
CA GLY A 129 6.58 -13.26 -12.97
C GLY A 129 6.51 -13.06 -11.46
N LEU A 130 6.29 -11.84 -10.98
CA LEU A 130 6.26 -11.49 -9.55
C LEU A 130 4.86 -11.63 -8.94
N CYS A 131 3.83 -11.79 -9.76
CA CYS A 131 2.43 -11.89 -9.32
C CYS A 131 2.17 -13.18 -8.53
N THR A 132 1.55 -13.05 -7.36
CA THR A 132 1.16 -14.19 -6.49
C THR A 132 -0.33 -14.52 -6.57
N GLY A 133 -1.04 -13.95 -7.52
CA GLY A 133 -2.47 -14.23 -7.73
C GLY A 133 -3.42 -13.79 -6.61
N CYS A 134 -3.04 -12.82 -5.76
CA CYS A 134 -3.82 -12.45 -4.57
C CYS A 134 -5.16 -11.71 -4.83
N GLY A 135 -5.44 -11.31 -6.08
CA GLY A 135 -6.68 -10.59 -6.43
C GLY A 135 -6.79 -9.14 -5.94
N GLY A 136 -5.84 -8.63 -5.15
CA GLY A 136 -5.90 -7.28 -4.58
C GLY A 136 -6.04 -6.15 -5.60
N CYS A 137 -5.47 -6.30 -6.80
CA CYS A 137 -5.62 -5.31 -7.87
C CYS A 137 -7.07 -5.19 -8.39
N ILE A 138 -7.83 -6.29 -8.43
CA ILE A 138 -9.25 -6.30 -8.83
C ILE A 138 -10.08 -5.61 -7.76
N ALA A 139 -9.83 -5.97 -6.50
CA ALA A 139 -10.48 -5.36 -5.35
C ALA A 139 -10.20 -3.85 -5.25
N ALA A 140 -9.03 -3.39 -5.67
CA ALA A 140 -8.66 -1.98 -5.64
C ALA A 140 -9.11 -1.19 -6.89
N CYS A 141 -9.25 -1.81 -8.06
CA CYS A 141 -9.55 -1.09 -9.31
C CYS A 141 -10.91 -0.36 -9.23
N PRO A 142 -10.95 0.98 -9.33
CA PRO A 142 -12.17 1.74 -9.10
C PRO A 142 -13.19 1.58 -10.24
N VAL A 143 -12.70 1.35 -11.46
CA VAL A 143 -13.49 1.24 -12.70
C VAL A 143 -13.77 -0.20 -13.13
N CYS A 144 -13.49 -1.17 -12.26
CA CYS A 144 -13.69 -2.60 -12.55
C CYS A 144 -13.00 -3.08 -13.85
N ALA A 145 -11.88 -2.48 -14.22
CA ALA A 145 -11.15 -2.76 -15.47
C ALA A 145 -10.24 -3.99 -15.40
N ILE A 146 -10.22 -4.74 -14.30
CA ILE A 146 -9.33 -5.90 -14.11
C ILE A 146 -10.18 -7.14 -13.88
N ALA A 147 -9.96 -8.16 -14.70
CA ALA A 147 -10.52 -9.51 -14.56
C ALA A 147 -9.41 -10.50 -14.17
N PHE A 148 -9.78 -11.67 -13.66
CA PHE A 148 -8.85 -12.74 -13.34
C PHE A 148 -9.10 -13.92 -14.29
N VAL A 149 -8.11 -14.25 -15.10
CA VAL A 149 -8.16 -15.35 -16.07
C VAL A 149 -6.90 -16.19 -15.86
N ASP A 150 -7.08 -17.50 -15.68
CA ASP A 150 -5.98 -18.45 -15.44
C ASP A 150 -5.00 -17.98 -14.34
N GLU A 151 -5.58 -17.57 -13.21
CA GLU A 151 -4.86 -17.07 -12.03
C GLU A 151 -4.03 -15.79 -12.25
N LYS A 152 -4.29 -15.05 -13.34
CA LYS A 152 -3.59 -13.82 -13.68
C LYS A 152 -4.55 -12.66 -13.90
N PRO A 153 -4.20 -11.43 -13.45
CA PRO A 153 -5.01 -10.26 -13.72
C PRO A 153 -4.84 -9.81 -15.18
N ILE A 154 -5.96 -9.63 -15.88
CA ILE A 154 -6.03 -9.11 -17.25
C ILE A 154 -6.73 -7.75 -17.21
N ILE A 155 -6.12 -6.74 -17.84
CA ILE A 155 -6.62 -5.37 -17.86
C ILE A 155 -7.42 -5.12 -19.14
N ASP A 156 -8.66 -4.67 -18.97
CA ASP A 156 -9.48 -4.10 -20.04
C ASP A 156 -9.08 -2.64 -20.26
N GLU A 157 -8.28 -2.42 -21.31
CA GLU A 157 -7.76 -1.10 -21.66
C GLU A 157 -8.85 -0.11 -22.08
N SER A 158 -10.04 -0.59 -22.47
CA SER A 158 -11.17 0.29 -22.81
C SER A 158 -11.83 0.91 -21.57
N LYS A 159 -11.64 0.29 -20.39
CA LYS A 159 -12.17 0.77 -19.11
C LYS A 159 -11.11 1.42 -18.23
N CYS A 160 -9.83 1.12 -18.47
CA CYS A 160 -8.74 1.57 -17.63
C CYS A 160 -8.53 3.09 -17.74
N VAL A 161 -8.75 3.82 -16.64
CA VAL A 161 -8.51 5.27 -16.55
C VAL A 161 -7.05 5.63 -16.20
N GLY A 162 -6.16 4.63 -16.10
CA GLY A 162 -4.75 4.86 -15.81
C GLY A 162 -4.46 5.41 -14.41
N CYS A 163 -5.34 5.23 -13.42
CA CYS A 163 -5.18 5.81 -12.08
C CYS A 163 -4.04 5.22 -11.22
N GLY A 164 -3.43 4.09 -11.61
CA GLY A 164 -2.31 3.48 -10.88
C GLY A 164 -2.67 2.80 -9.55
N VAL A 165 -3.92 2.86 -9.09
CA VAL A 165 -4.40 2.27 -7.82
C VAL A 165 -4.04 0.78 -7.71
N CYS A 166 -4.17 0.02 -8.80
CA CYS A 166 -3.81 -1.41 -8.83
C CYS A 166 -2.33 -1.70 -8.51
N ASN A 167 -1.43 -0.77 -8.85
CA ASN A 167 -0.01 -0.88 -8.58
C ASN A 167 0.32 -0.50 -7.14
N ILE A 168 -0.27 0.60 -6.66
CA ILE A 168 -0.05 1.11 -5.28
C ILE A 168 -0.48 0.07 -4.24
N HIS A 169 -1.58 -0.65 -4.49
CA HIS A 169 -2.06 -1.70 -3.59
C HIS A 169 -1.39 -3.07 -3.81
N CYS A 170 -0.49 -3.19 -4.79
CA CYS A 170 0.20 -4.45 -5.02
C CYS A 170 1.34 -4.62 -3.99
N PRO A 171 1.34 -5.67 -3.15
CA PRO A 171 2.41 -5.89 -2.18
C PRO A 171 3.76 -6.24 -2.83
N ARG A 172 3.80 -6.40 -4.16
CA ARG A 172 4.99 -6.70 -4.95
C ARG A 172 5.63 -5.47 -5.59
N THR A 173 5.04 -4.28 -5.44
CA THR A 173 5.60 -3.01 -5.95
C THR A 173 6.34 -2.26 -4.85
N PHE A 174 5.63 -1.89 -3.78
CA PHE A 174 6.15 -1.21 -2.61
C PHE A 174 5.66 -1.91 -1.35
N PHE A 175 6.59 -2.29 -0.48
CA PHE A 175 6.29 -2.82 0.84
C PHE A 175 7.05 -1.99 1.87
N PRO A 176 6.37 -1.27 2.79
CA PRO A 176 7.02 -0.39 3.77
C PRO A 176 7.65 -1.22 4.89
N ILE A 177 8.77 -1.88 4.57
CA ILE A 177 9.46 -2.81 5.47
C ILE A 177 9.88 -2.12 6.77
N SER A 178 10.18 -0.81 6.73
CA SER A 178 10.58 -0.04 7.90
C SER A 178 9.44 0.09 8.91
N LEU A 179 8.18 0.18 8.47
CA LEU A 179 7.02 0.17 9.36
C LEU A 179 6.90 -1.16 10.10
N PHE A 180 7.08 -2.26 9.37
CA PHE A 180 7.02 -3.58 9.98
C PHE A 180 8.18 -3.76 10.97
N ARG A 181 9.41 -3.39 10.61
CA ARG A 181 10.57 -3.37 11.52
C ARG A 181 10.28 -2.60 12.79
N GLU A 182 9.73 -1.38 12.67
CA GLU A 182 9.39 -0.57 13.84
C GLU A 182 8.35 -1.26 14.73
N SER A 183 7.38 -1.97 14.14
CA SER A 183 6.36 -2.70 14.90
C SER A 183 6.87 -3.94 15.64
N VAL A 184 8.00 -4.51 15.21
CA VAL A 184 8.63 -5.68 15.82
C VAL A 184 9.98 -5.37 16.47
N LYS A 185 10.30 -4.08 16.63
CA LYS A 185 11.60 -3.64 17.13
C LYS A 185 11.85 -4.18 18.54
N GLY A 186 12.96 -4.89 18.71
CA GLY A 186 13.31 -5.55 19.98
C GLY A 186 12.61 -6.91 20.20
N ASP A 187 11.80 -7.38 19.26
CA ASP A 187 11.30 -8.75 19.23
C ASP A 187 12.39 -9.70 18.68
N PRO A 188 12.48 -10.95 19.18
CA PRO A 188 13.33 -11.99 18.58
C PRO A 188 13.14 -12.22 17.06
N VAL A 189 12.05 -11.75 16.45
CA VAL A 189 11.85 -11.81 14.99
C VAL A 189 12.60 -10.73 14.21
N ASP A 190 13.21 -9.73 14.86
CA ASP A 190 14.03 -8.69 14.20
C ASP A 190 15.40 -9.22 13.76
N VAL A 191 15.37 -10.23 12.88
CA VAL A 191 16.54 -10.88 12.28
C VAL A 191 16.40 -10.76 10.76
N GLU A 192 17.33 -10.07 10.11
CA GLU A 192 17.37 -9.98 8.66
C GLU A 192 17.99 -11.26 8.10
N THR A 193 17.22 -12.01 7.31
CA THR A 193 17.72 -13.17 6.58
C THR A 193 17.73 -12.92 5.08
N GLU A 194 18.65 -13.55 4.36
CA GLU A 194 18.72 -13.41 2.91
C GLU A 194 17.55 -14.15 2.26
N GLY A 195 16.76 -13.44 1.44
CA GLY A 195 15.65 -14.02 0.66
C GLY A 195 14.33 -14.23 1.42
N LEU A 196 14.34 -14.23 2.75
CA LEU A 196 13.16 -14.26 3.61
C LEU A 196 13.22 -13.08 4.59
N SER A 197 12.10 -12.40 4.80
CA SER A 197 12.04 -11.28 5.77
C SER A 197 12.07 -11.81 7.21
N PHE A 198 11.46 -11.10 8.15
CA PHE A 198 11.41 -11.46 9.57
C PHE A 198 10.61 -12.74 9.80
N PHE A 199 11.24 -13.78 10.35
CA PHE A 199 10.54 -14.98 10.80
C PHE A 199 11.20 -15.56 12.05
N ARG A 200 10.41 -16.16 12.94
CA ARG A 200 10.93 -16.91 14.10
C ARG A 200 11.31 -18.34 13.72
N GLN A 201 10.40 -19.00 13.01
CA GLN A 201 10.50 -20.40 12.58
C GLN A 201 9.68 -20.58 11.30
N ALA A 202 10.11 -21.51 10.43
CA ALA A 202 9.40 -21.86 9.20
C ALA A 202 9.07 -23.36 9.23
N TYR A 203 7.84 -23.69 8.83
CA TYR A 203 7.31 -25.06 8.82
C TYR A 203 6.54 -25.32 7.53
N THR A 204 6.57 -26.57 7.06
CA THR A 204 5.65 -27.07 6.02
C THR A 204 4.57 -27.92 6.70
N ALA A 205 3.31 -27.67 6.39
CA ALA A 205 2.18 -28.36 7.02
C ALA A 205 1.02 -28.59 6.04
N GLN A 206 0.18 -29.58 6.34
CA GLN A 206 -1.09 -29.84 5.68
C GLN A 206 -2.12 -30.25 6.74
N THR A 207 -3.40 -29.93 6.49
CA THR A 207 -4.48 -30.34 7.37
C THR A 207 -4.60 -31.86 7.49
N ALA A 208 -4.84 -32.34 8.71
CA ALA A 208 -5.23 -33.73 8.97
C ALA A 208 -6.75 -33.96 8.84
N LYS A 209 -7.57 -32.89 8.76
CA LYS A 209 -9.03 -32.98 8.71
C LYS A 209 -9.50 -33.19 7.26
N GLU A 210 -10.04 -34.37 6.96
CA GLU A 210 -10.46 -34.74 5.59
C GLU A 210 -11.48 -33.76 4.98
N LYS A 211 -12.44 -33.30 5.80
CA LYS A 211 -13.42 -32.29 5.38
C LYS A 211 -12.78 -30.98 4.92
N VAL A 212 -11.63 -30.62 5.49
CA VAL A 212 -10.88 -29.41 5.10
C VAL A 212 -10.12 -29.67 3.81
N LYS A 213 -9.46 -30.84 3.67
CA LYS A 213 -8.71 -31.20 2.43
C LYS A 213 -9.55 -31.08 1.17
N GLN A 214 -10.84 -31.40 1.25
CA GLN A 214 -11.75 -31.40 0.11
C GLN A 214 -12.06 -30.00 -0.46
N VAL A 215 -11.92 -28.94 0.34
CA VAL A 215 -12.39 -27.60 -0.02
C VAL A 215 -11.36 -26.49 0.21
N CYS A 216 -10.22 -26.81 0.83
CA CYS A 216 -9.23 -25.81 1.19
C CYS A 216 -8.35 -25.37 0.01
N GLN A 217 -7.86 -24.14 0.08
CA GLN A 217 -6.68 -23.71 -0.67
C GLN A 217 -5.41 -24.25 0.00
N ASP A 218 -4.42 -24.67 -0.81
CA ASP A 218 -3.02 -24.93 -0.42
C ASP A 218 -2.85 -25.71 0.90
N GLY A 219 -3.46 -26.89 0.98
CA GLY A 219 -3.28 -27.80 2.11
C GLY A 219 -4.04 -27.44 3.40
N GLY A 220 -4.79 -26.34 3.42
CA GLY A 220 -5.82 -26.08 4.44
C GLY A 220 -5.31 -25.77 5.84
N VAL A 221 -4.06 -25.30 5.95
CA VAL A 221 -3.44 -24.93 7.22
C VAL A 221 -4.19 -23.78 7.88
N VAL A 222 -4.45 -22.70 7.15
CA VAL A 222 -5.18 -21.51 7.66
C VAL A 222 -6.56 -21.89 8.20
N THR A 223 -7.34 -22.63 7.41
CA THR A 223 -8.66 -23.12 7.82
C THR A 223 -8.59 -24.02 9.06
N SER A 224 -7.55 -24.84 9.17
CA SER A 224 -7.37 -25.73 10.33
C SER A 224 -7.02 -24.97 11.61
N ILE A 225 -6.18 -23.93 11.51
CA ILE A 225 -5.85 -23.04 12.63
C ILE A 225 -7.12 -22.32 13.09
N LEU A 226 -7.88 -21.72 12.17
CA LEU A 226 -9.14 -21.05 12.52
C LEU A 226 -10.14 -21.99 13.19
N ALA A 227 -10.34 -23.19 12.63
CA ALA A 227 -11.21 -24.20 13.23
C ALA A 227 -10.77 -24.56 14.66
N TYR A 228 -9.47 -24.74 14.89
CA TYR A 228 -8.93 -25.00 16.23
C TYR A 228 -9.19 -23.83 17.19
N LEU A 229 -8.95 -22.59 16.76
CA LEU A 229 -9.15 -21.40 17.61
C LEU A 229 -10.61 -21.23 18.03
N PHE A 230 -11.57 -21.50 17.13
CA PHE A 230 -13.00 -21.52 17.48
C PHE A 230 -13.37 -22.71 18.39
N GLU A 231 -12.88 -23.92 18.09
CA GLU A 231 -13.09 -25.12 18.93
C GLU A 231 -12.55 -24.95 20.36
N LYS A 232 -11.56 -24.08 20.54
CA LYS A 232 -10.96 -23.75 21.84
C LYS A 232 -11.46 -22.45 22.46
N GLU A 233 -12.44 -21.80 21.83
CA GLU A 233 -13.00 -20.53 22.31
C GLU A 233 -11.92 -19.45 22.54
N MET A 234 -10.85 -19.48 21.73
CA MET A 234 -9.75 -18.50 21.79
C MET A 234 -10.06 -17.23 20.99
N ILE A 235 -11.04 -17.30 20.10
CA ILE A 235 -11.55 -16.19 19.29
C ILE A 235 -13.07 -16.28 19.22
N ASP A 236 -13.74 -15.13 19.24
CA ASP A 236 -15.19 -15.03 19.03
C ASP A 236 -15.54 -14.83 17.53
N CYS A 237 -14.61 -14.26 16.77
CA CYS A 237 -14.79 -13.96 15.36
C CYS A 237 -13.46 -14.04 14.59
N ALA A 238 -13.57 -14.22 13.28
CA ALA A 238 -12.44 -14.15 12.36
C ALA A 238 -12.86 -13.34 11.13
N VAL A 239 -11.98 -12.44 10.68
CA VAL A 239 -12.15 -11.76 9.40
C VAL A 239 -11.64 -12.69 8.31
N GLY A 240 -12.55 -13.14 7.46
CA GLY A 240 -12.25 -14.02 6.32
C GLY A 240 -12.60 -13.35 5.01
N VAL A 241 -12.05 -13.88 3.93
CA VAL A 241 -12.40 -13.45 2.58
C VAL A 241 -13.23 -14.56 1.93
N ARG A 242 -14.39 -14.19 1.38
CA ARG A 242 -15.19 -15.11 0.57
C ARG A 242 -15.16 -14.69 -0.90
N LYS A 243 -15.39 -15.65 -1.77
CA LYS A 243 -15.73 -15.36 -3.17
C LYS A 243 -17.13 -14.73 -3.19
N ALA A 244 -17.25 -13.51 -3.70
CA ALA A 244 -18.54 -12.81 -3.72
C ALA A 244 -19.52 -13.39 -4.77
N ASP A 245 -18.99 -13.83 -5.91
CA ASP A 245 -19.73 -14.41 -7.04
C ASP A 245 -18.79 -15.29 -7.91
N GLU A 246 -19.10 -15.56 -9.18
CA GLU A 246 -18.18 -16.27 -10.08
C GLU A 246 -16.93 -15.45 -10.45
N SER A 247 -17.02 -14.12 -10.36
CA SER A 247 -15.89 -13.23 -10.56
C SER A 247 -14.97 -13.28 -9.33
N TRP A 248 -13.66 -13.23 -9.55
CA TRP A 248 -12.64 -13.23 -8.50
C TRP A 248 -12.58 -11.87 -7.75
N ARG A 249 -13.74 -11.38 -7.33
CA ARG A 249 -13.89 -10.18 -6.51
C ARG A 249 -13.96 -10.60 -5.05
N THR A 250 -12.92 -10.26 -4.30
CA THR A 250 -12.87 -10.44 -2.86
C THR A 250 -13.74 -9.39 -2.18
N GLN A 251 -14.66 -9.82 -1.32
CA GLN A 251 -15.37 -8.95 -0.38
C GLN A 251 -14.97 -9.37 1.05
N ALA A 252 -14.66 -8.39 1.88
CA ALA A 252 -14.40 -8.57 3.31
C ALA A 252 -15.71 -8.45 4.10
#